data_AF-R7HJ55-F1
#
_entry.id   AF-R7HJ55-F1
#
_cell.length_a   1.000
_cell.length_b   1.000
_cell.length_c   1.000
_cell.angle_alpha   90.00
_cell.angle_beta   90.00
_cell.angle_gamma   90.00
#
_symmetry.space_group_name_H-M   'P 1'
#
loop_
_entity.id
_entity.type
_entity.pdbx_description
1 polymer ?
#
loop_
_entity_poly.entity_id
_entity_poly.type
_entity_poly.pdbx_seq_one_letter_code
_entity_poly.pdbx_strand_id
1 'polypeptide(L)'
;MEPKSYIIPDDIFEEVNAVTHELIRYENPNNLNWMPSYQDVLNQMGKGDQYLNHRLLTFVVRRISELGYDINDHPFKLTRYR
;
A
#
# COMPACT_ATOMS: atom_id res chain seq x y z
N MET A 1 -18.69 -3.28 -1.85
CA MET A 1 -17.77 -2.32 -2.48
C MET A 1 -17.31 -1.37 -1.39
N GLU A 2 -16.01 -1.16 -1.24
CA GLU A 2 -15.52 -0.11 -0.33
C GLU A 2 -15.98 1.26 -0.82
N PRO A 3 -16.26 2.21 0.09
CA PRO A 3 -16.66 3.55 -0.28
C PRO A 3 -15.55 4.22 -1.10
N LYS A 4 -15.97 4.99 -2.12
CA LYS A 4 -15.07 5.80 -2.94
C LYS A 4 -14.24 6.73 -2.05
N SER A 5 -12.95 6.80 -2.34
CA SER A 5 -12.05 7.78 -1.73
C SER A 5 -12.31 9.17 -2.31
N TYR A 6 -12.25 10.21 -1.48
CA TYR A 6 -12.35 11.59 -1.95
C TYR A 6 -11.01 12.14 -2.45
N ILE A 7 -9.92 11.40 -2.25
CA ILE A 7 -8.55 11.86 -2.52
C ILE A 7 -7.82 11.02 -3.59
N ILE A 8 -8.35 9.86 -3.97
CA ILE A 8 -7.79 8.98 -5.00
C ILE A 8 -8.66 9.10 -6.27
N PRO A 9 -8.06 9.41 -7.44
CA PRO A 9 -8.77 9.44 -8.71
C PRO A 9 -9.44 8.11 -9.07
N ASP A 10 -10.63 8.18 -9.68
CA ASP A 10 -11.43 7.00 -10.07
C ASP A 10 -10.66 6.06 -11.03
N ASP A 11 -9.78 6.59 -11.91
CA ASP A 11 -9.05 5.80 -12.91
C ASP A 11 -7.97 4.88 -12.31
N ILE A 12 -7.51 5.15 -11.09
CA ILE A 12 -6.47 4.37 -10.41
C ILE A 12 -6.95 3.76 -9.08
N PHE A 13 -8.20 4.05 -8.68
CA PHE A 13 -8.74 3.68 -7.38
C PHE A 13 -8.64 2.18 -7.10
N GLU A 14 -9.08 1.34 -8.03
CA GLU A 14 -9.07 -0.12 -7.85
C GLU A 14 -7.67 -0.67 -7.65
N GLU A 15 -6.69 -0.16 -8.39
CA GLU A 15 -5.30 -0.60 -8.27
C GLU A 15 -4.68 -0.16 -6.94
N VAL A 16 -4.88 1.11 -6.57
CA VAL A 16 -4.43 1.64 -5.26
C VAL A 16 -5.05 0.84 -4.13
N ASN A 17 -6.34 0.54 -4.23
CA ASN A 17 -7.06 -0.17 -3.19
C ASN A 17 -6.57 -1.62 -3.06
N ALA A 18 -6.39 -2.32 -4.18
CA ALA A 18 -5.84 -3.67 -4.19
C ALA A 18 -4.46 -3.74 -3.52
N VAL A 19 -3.52 -2.86 -3.91
CA VAL A 19 -2.16 -2.82 -3.33
C VAL A 19 -2.22 -2.48 -1.84
N THR A 20 -3.06 -1.52 -1.44
CA THR A 20 -3.21 -1.13 -0.03
C THR A 20 -3.71 -2.29 0.83
N HIS A 21 -4.70 -3.03 0.34
CA HIS A 21 -5.24 -4.19 1.07
C HIS A 21 -4.24 -5.33 1.20
N GLU A 22 -3.39 -5.55 0.21
CA GLU A 22 -2.28 -6.51 0.33
C GLU A 22 -1.24 -6.05 1.36
N LEU A 23 -0.89 -4.75 1.38
CA LEU A 23 0.02 -4.19 2.39
C LEU A 23 -0.53 -4.32 3.82
N ILE A 24 -1.84 -4.20 4.01
CA ILE A 24 -2.51 -4.42 5.31
C ILE A 24 -2.41 -5.88 5.76
N ARG A 25 -2.46 -6.83 4.83
CA ARG A 25 -2.35 -8.28 5.11
C ARG A 25 -0.90 -8.78 5.16
N TYR A 26 0.06 -7.98 4.72
CA TYR A 26 1.44 -8.40 4.56
C TYR A 26 2.12 -8.69 5.91
N GLU A 27 2.60 -9.92 6.09
CA GLU A 27 3.19 -10.40 7.35
C GLU A 27 4.67 -10.01 7.54
N ASN A 28 5.35 -9.52 6.49
CA ASN A 28 6.76 -9.13 6.50
C ASN A 28 7.73 -10.19 7.11
N PRO A 29 7.77 -11.42 6.55
CA PRO A 29 8.59 -12.52 7.12
C PRO A 29 10.09 -12.24 7.11
N ASN A 30 10.55 -11.32 6.25
CA ASN A 30 11.96 -10.98 6.06
C ASN A 30 12.40 -9.72 6.82
N ASN A 31 11.55 -9.17 7.71
CA ASN A 31 11.82 -7.92 8.46
C ASN A 31 12.28 -6.76 7.57
N LEU A 32 11.68 -6.67 6.38
CA LEU A 32 11.97 -5.63 5.42
C LEU A 32 11.49 -4.26 5.91
N ASN A 33 12.13 -3.21 5.41
CA ASN A 33 11.66 -1.83 5.58
C ASN A 33 10.51 -1.51 4.61
N TRP A 34 9.89 -0.33 4.73
CA TRP A 34 8.71 0.08 3.94
C TRP A 34 8.90 -0.12 2.44
N MET A 35 9.95 0.47 1.86
CA MET A 35 10.15 0.44 0.40
C MET A 35 10.42 -0.98 -0.13
N PRO A 36 11.29 -1.80 0.49
CA PRO A 36 11.42 -3.19 0.10
C PRO A 36 10.16 -4.03 0.33
N SER A 37 9.40 -3.81 1.40
CA SER A 37 8.11 -4.49 1.62
C SER A 37 7.07 -4.10 0.57
N TYR A 38 7.03 -2.83 0.17
CA TYR A 38 6.19 -2.36 -0.92
C TYR A 38 6.55 -3.06 -2.23
N GLN A 39 7.84 -3.17 -2.55
CA GLN A 39 8.31 -3.90 -3.73
C GLN A 39 7.95 -5.40 -3.66
N ASP A 40 8.12 -6.02 -2.50
CA ASP A 40 7.80 -7.44 -2.31
C ASP A 40 6.30 -7.71 -2.51
N VAL A 41 5.43 -6.88 -1.95
CA VAL A 41 3.98 -6.97 -2.19
C VAL A 41 3.65 -6.81 -3.68
N LEU A 42 4.24 -5.81 -4.36
CA LEU A 42 4.04 -5.66 -5.81
C LEU A 42 4.48 -6.91 -6.59
N ASN A 43 5.62 -7.51 -6.22
CA ASN A 43 6.10 -8.74 -6.85
C ASN A 43 5.14 -9.92 -6.62
N GLN A 44 4.63 -10.08 -5.39
CA GLN A 44 3.64 -11.12 -5.05
C GLN A 44 2.33 -10.96 -5.83
N MET A 45 1.96 -9.73 -6.17
CA MET A 45 0.81 -9.40 -7.01
C MET A 45 1.09 -9.51 -8.53
N GLY A 46 2.32 -9.84 -8.95
CA GLY A 46 2.71 -9.84 -10.36
C GLY A 46 2.83 -8.44 -10.99
N LYS A 47 3.00 -7.40 -10.17
CA LYS A 47 3.04 -5.97 -10.52
C LYS A 47 4.41 -5.32 -10.25
N GLY A 48 5.49 -6.11 -10.28
CA GLY A 48 6.85 -5.63 -9.96
C GLY A 48 7.32 -4.48 -10.86
N ASP A 49 6.80 -4.38 -12.09
CA ASP A 49 7.03 -3.27 -13.03
C ASP A 49 6.50 -1.93 -12.51
N GLN A 50 5.51 -1.94 -11.60
CA GLN A 50 4.91 -0.74 -11.01
C GLN A 50 5.73 -0.17 -9.85
N TYR A 51 6.87 -0.76 -9.48
CA TYR A 51 7.69 -0.28 -8.36
C TYR A 51 8.11 1.19 -8.50
N LEU A 52 8.46 1.61 -9.72
CA LEU A 52 8.84 2.99 -10.03
C LEU A 52 7.64 3.89 -10.38
N ASN A 53 6.41 3.39 -10.31
CA ASN A 53 5.20 4.19 -10.54
C ASN A 53 4.94 5.09 -9.33
N HIS A 54 5.50 6.31 -9.38
CA HIS A 54 5.35 7.32 -8.33
C HIS A 54 3.88 7.72 -8.08
N ARG A 55 3.02 7.67 -9.11
CA ARG A 55 1.60 7.98 -8.96
C ARG A 55 0.90 6.93 -8.10
N LEU A 56 1.15 5.66 -8.38
CA LEU A 56 0.61 4.55 -7.60
C LEU A 56 1.08 4.62 -6.14
N LEU A 57 2.40 4.73 -5.91
CA LEU A 57 2.97 4.82 -4.56
C LEU A 57 2.36 5.97 -3.76
N THR A 58 2.23 7.16 -4.37
CA THR A 58 1.65 8.34 -3.71
C THR A 58 0.22 8.06 -3.24
N PHE A 59 -0.61 7.44 -4.08
CA PHE A 59 -2.00 7.16 -3.71
C PHE A 59 -2.15 5.98 -2.76
N VAL A 60 -1.26 4.98 -2.81
CA VAL A 60 -1.18 3.90 -1.81
C VAL A 60 -0.91 4.48 -0.42
N VAL A 61 0.11 5.35 -0.28
CA VAL A 61 0.41 6.01 1.00
C VAL A 61 -0.80 6.81 1.49
N ARG A 62 -1.47 7.56 0.61
CA ARG A 62 -2.69 8.32 0.96
C ARG A 62 -3.83 7.41 1.40
N ARG A 63 -4.05 6.27 0.72
CA ARG A 63 -5.09 5.31 1.05
C ARG A 63 -4.85 4.66 2.41
N ILE A 64 -3.60 4.29 2.70
CA ILE A 64 -3.18 3.76 4.01
C ILE A 64 -3.58 4.74 5.12
N SER A 65 -3.24 6.03 4.98
CA SER A 65 -3.62 7.05 5.95
C SER A 65 -5.12 7.30 6.00
N GLU A 66 -5.82 7.29 4.86
CA GLU A 66 -7.28 7.45 4.80
C GLU A 66 -8.00 6.34 5.58
N LEU A 67 -7.51 5.11 5.48
CA LEU A 67 -7.99 3.93 6.21
C LEU A 67 -7.57 3.92 7.70
N GLY A 68 -6.80 4.91 8.15
CA GLY A 68 -6.43 5.07 9.56
C GLY A 68 -5.25 4.20 10.00
N TYR A 69 -4.30 3.95 9.09
CA TYR A 69 -3.06 3.25 9.38
C TYR A 69 -1.85 4.18 9.26
N ASP A 70 -0.88 3.99 10.16
CA ASP A 70 0.46 4.55 10.08
C ASP A 70 1.45 3.51 9.55
N ILE A 71 2.44 3.98 8.79
CA ILE A 71 3.54 3.17 8.27
C ILE A 71 4.67 3.21 9.30
N ASN A 72 4.91 2.10 10.00
CA ASN A 72 6.16 1.89 10.72
C ASN A 72 7.16 1.28 9.75
N ASP A 73 8.40 1.76 9.76
CA ASP A 73 9.39 1.41 8.74
C ASP A 73 10.37 0.30 9.17
N HIS A 74 10.68 0.14 10.45
CA HIS A 74 11.79 -0.75 10.90
C HIS A 74 11.37 -1.68 12.06
N PRO A 75 10.94 -2.93 11.77
CA PRO A 75 10.57 -3.44 10.45
C PRO A 75 9.24 -2.84 9.97
N PHE A 76 8.96 -2.97 8.67
CA PHE A 76 7.71 -2.52 8.10
C PHE A 76 6.51 -3.17 8.79
N LYS A 77 5.59 -2.33 9.25
CA LYS A 77 4.28 -2.74 9.77
C LYS A 77 3.28 -1.61 9.68
N LEU A 78 2.08 -1.90 9.20
CA LEU A 78 0.96 -0.98 9.32
C LEU A 78 0.33 -1.07 10.71
N THR A 79 0.21 0.07 11.40
CA THR A 79 -0.45 0.14 12.72
C THR A 79 -1.68 1.01 12.64
N ARG A 80 -2.81 0.45 13.06
CA ARG A 80 -4.11 1.12 13.02
C ARG A 80 -4.24 2.11 14.18
N TYR A 81 -4.69 3.32 13.90
CA TYR A 81 -4.94 4.38 14.90
C TYR A 81 -6.38 4.92 14.89
N ARG A 82 -7.26 4.40 14.02
CA ARG A 82 -8.70 4.71 13.97
C ARG A 82 -9.57 3.49 14.23
#